data_AF-A0A387HR71-F1
#
_entry.id   AF-A0A387HR71-F1
#
_cell.length_a   1.000
_cell.length_b   1.000
_cell.length_c   1.000
_cell.angle_alpha   90.00
_cell.angle_beta   90.00
_cell.angle_gamma   90.00
#
_symmetry.space_group_name_H-M   'P 1'
#
loop_
_entity.id
_entity.type
_entity.pdbx_description
1 polymer ?
#
loop_
_entity_poly.entity_id
_entity_poly.type
_entity_poly.pdbx_seq_one_letter_code
_entity_poly.pdbx_strand_id
1 'polypeptide(L)'
;MRFGWLDERLPLPDARRTLRGWRRTRPFWAGLFLLLGGVELLVVPLSPLTILVSLGLGGIAAIGIGLALAVAGLFLWFLPHTRHYVSINALILSVLSFAATNLGGFLIGMALGITGSAMGFAWTPHEEAGPRVAGVRTQRTLAAALPVALLVTLGGRPAEQPSEPRGITAPAVPPTVTTTRFSPHGFLLAGVTTVPTARGPRKAMVLRMTSASLTDYRLHTRDGHDELALGARSLDLKGRVTLYLTKFSGCLEGLLCVTFDPDTLPVPPVVPPFVFMTDVTAEQALVTSDSITANGLTLGAS
;
A
#
# COMPACT_ATOMS: atom_id res chain seq x y z
N MET A 1 -4.11 -15.57 58.04
CA MET A 1 -2.66 -15.51 58.29
C MET A 1 -2.01 -14.75 57.14
N ARG A 2 -1.48 -13.54 57.41
CA ARG A 2 -0.97 -12.59 56.41
C ARG A 2 0.53 -12.85 56.22
N PHE A 3 0.94 -13.23 55.01
CA PHE A 3 2.35 -13.41 54.64
C PHE A 3 3.06 -12.04 54.56
N GLY A 4 3.52 -11.53 55.69
CA GLY A 4 4.21 -10.23 55.82
C GLY A 4 5.71 -10.26 55.46
N TRP A 5 6.31 -11.43 55.26
CA TRP A 5 7.77 -11.57 55.11
C TRP A 5 8.32 -11.24 53.72
N LEU A 6 7.46 -11.17 52.68
CA LEU A 6 7.90 -10.85 51.31
C LEU A 6 8.03 -9.35 51.04
N ASP A 7 7.46 -8.49 51.90
CA ASP A 7 7.53 -7.03 51.75
C ASP A 7 8.85 -6.43 52.30
N GLU A 8 9.64 -7.23 53.03
CA GLU A 8 10.79 -6.75 53.81
C GLU A 8 12.13 -6.82 53.06
N ARG A 9 12.16 -7.44 51.86
CA ARG A 9 13.41 -7.73 51.13
C ARG A 9 13.58 -7.05 49.77
N LEU A 10 12.67 -6.16 49.37
CA LEU A 10 12.78 -5.46 48.07
C LEU A 10 12.75 -3.95 48.27
N PRO A 11 13.74 -3.21 47.74
CA PRO A 11 13.74 -1.76 47.84
C PRO A 11 12.52 -1.23 47.05
N LEU A 12 11.74 -0.33 47.69
CA LEU A 12 10.58 0.41 47.14
C LEU A 12 9.17 -0.25 47.26
N PRO A 13 8.71 -0.66 48.45
CA PRO A 13 7.32 -1.10 48.66
C PRO A 13 6.29 0.01 48.34
N ASP A 14 6.60 1.28 48.62
CA ASP A 14 5.72 2.41 48.35
C ASP A 14 5.57 2.71 46.86
N ALA A 15 6.67 2.65 46.10
CA ALA A 15 6.63 2.83 44.64
C ALA A 15 5.80 1.72 43.96
N ARG A 16 5.83 0.50 44.49
CA ARG A 16 4.99 -0.61 43.97
C ARG A 16 3.51 -0.38 44.23
N ARG A 17 3.15 0.19 45.39
CA ARG A 17 1.76 0.52 45.73
C ARG A 17 1.23 1.66 44.87
N THR A 18 2.02 2.73 44.67
CA THR A 18 1.67 3.84 43.77
C THR A 18 1.60 3.40 42.31
N LEU A 19 2.53 2.56 41.83
CA LEU A 19 2.47 1.98 40.48
C LEU A 19 1.27 1.04 40.30
N ARG A 20 0.93 0.22 41.30
CA ARG A 20 -0.27 -0.64 41.23
C ARG A 20 -1.56 0.18 41.25
N GLY A 21 -1.60 1.26 42.05
CA GLY A 21 -2.70 2.22 42.03
C GLY A 21 -2.83 2.89 40.66
N TRP A 22 -1.73 3.39 40.12
CA TRP A 22 -1.67 4.04 38.81
C TRP A 22 -2.05 3.11 37.64
N ARG A 23 -1.61 1.84 37.66
CA ARG A 23 -1.99 0.82 36.66
C ARG A 23 -3.47 0.45 36.72
N ARG A 24 -4.14 0.65 37.86
CA ARG A 24 -5.57 0.37 38.05
C ARG A 24 -6.46 1.56 37.69
N THR A 25 -5.97 2.78 37.85
CA THR A 25 -6.72 4.02 37.55
C THR A 25 -6.63 4.46 36.09
N ARG A 26 -5.82 3.78 35.25
CA ARG A 26 -5.62 4.13 33.84
C ARG A 26 -5.70 2.89 32.93
N PRO A 27 -6.02 3.05 31.63
CA PRO A 27 -5.99 1.95 30.65
C PRO A 27 -4.55 1.55 30.29
N PHE A 28 -3.80 1.07 31.29
CA PHE A 28 -2.36 0.79 31.17
C PHE A 28 -2.08 -0.27 30.11
N TRP A 29 -2.82 -1.37 30.15
CA TRP A 29 -2.66 -2.48 29.21
C TRP A 29 -2.99 -2.07 27.77
N ALA A 30 -4.02 -1.24 27.57
CA ALA A 30 -4.35 -0.70 26.26
C ALA A 30 -3.17 0.11 25.68
N GLY A 31 -2.60 1.01 26.47
CA GLY A 31 -1.43 1.78 26.05
C GLY A 31 -0.19 0.92 25.78
N LEU A 32 0.03 -0.12 26.59
CA LEU A 32 1.14 -1.05 26.42
C LEU A 32 1.04 -1.84 25.11
N PHE A 33 -0.14 -2.39 24.80
CA PHE A 33 -0.35 -3.13 23.56
C PHE A 33 -0.19 -2.26 22.31
N LEU A 34 -0.68 -1.02 22.36
CA LEU A 34 -0.50 -0.05 21.27
C LEU A 34 0.98 0.35 21.08
N LEU A 35 1.71 0.55 22.18
CA LEU A 35 3.14 0.83 22.12
C LEU A 35 3.94 -0.35 21.57
N LEU A 36 3.66 -1.57 22.03
CA LEU A 36 4.32 -2.76 21.51
C LEU A 36 4.03 -2.96 20.02
N GLY A 37 2.76 -2.81 19.60
CA GLY A 37 2.40 -2.92 18.18
C GLY A 37 3.04 -1.83 17.31
N GLY A 38 3.12 -0.59 17.81
CA GLY A 38 3.79 0.51 17.13
C GLY A 38 5.31 0.33 17.03
N VAL A 39 5.96 -0.16 18.10
CA VAL A 39 7.40 -0.45 18.11
C VAL A 39 7.72 -1.61 17.18
N GLU A 40 6.91 -2.67 17.17
CA GLU A 40 7.08 -3.78 16.24
C GLU A 40 7.05 -3.31 14.78
N LEU A 41 6.08 -2.45 14.44
CA LEU A 41 5.98 -1.79 13.13
C LEU A 41 7.21 -0.93 12.77
N LEU A 42 7.89 -0.37 13.78
CA LEU A 42 9.09 0.46 13.59
C LEU A 42 10.40 -0.35 13.51
N VAL A 43 10.47 -1.51 14.16
CA VAL A 43 11.70 -2.33 14.24
C VAL A 43 12.10 -2.91 12.88
N VAL A 44 11.13 -3.31 12.06
CA VAL A 44 11.42 -3.99 10.78
C VAL A 44 11.89 -3.02 9.68
N PRO A 45 11.35 -1.79 9.52
CA PRO A 45 11.94 -0.79 8.62
C PRO A 45 13.37 -0.36 9.01
N LEU A 46 13.77 -0.57 10.27
CA LEU A 46 15.13 -0.30 10.77
C LEU A 46 16.12 -1.44 10.47
N SER A 47 15.64 -2.55 9.90
CA SER A 47 16.49 -3.62 9.33
C SER A 47 17.17 -3.12 8.03
N PRO A 48 18.27 -3.75 7.55
CA PRO A 48 19.21 -3.12 6.63
C PRO A 48 18.54 -2.45 5.42
N LEU A 49 19.09 -1.32 4.97
CA LEU A 49 18.58 -0.43 3.91
C LEU A 49 18.01 -1.15 2.68
N THR A 50 18.52 -2.34 2.37
CA THR A 50 18.00 -3.25 1.35
C THR A 50 16.50 -3.58 1.53
N ILE A 51 16.04 -3.87 2.75
CA ILE A 51 14.64 -4.20 3.07
C ILE A 51 13.76 -2.95 2.97
N LEU A 52 14.27 -1.78 3.36
CA LEU A 52 13.56 -0.51 3.23
C LEU A 52 13.37 -0.11 1.75
N VAL A 53 14.37 -0.36 0.90
CA VAL A 53 14.29 -0.18 -0.55
C VAL A 53 13.34 -1.21 -1.19
N SER A 54 13.28 -2.44 -0.68
CA SER A 54 12.33 -3.47 -1.12
C SER A 54 10.88 -3.22 -0.69
N LEU A 55 10.64 -2.56 0.45
CA LEU A 55 9.29 -2.25 0.96
C LEU A 55 8.62 -1.05 0.29
N GLY A 56 9.39 -0.18 -0.39
CA GLY A 56 8.86 0.96 -1.15
C GLY A 56 7.93 1.87 -0.31
N LEU A 57 6.77 2.24 -0.88
CA LEU A 57 5.78 3.09 -0.22
C LEU A 57 5.18 2.46 1.05
N GLY A 58 5.11 1.13 1.11
CA GLY A 58 4.57 0.38 2.25
C GLY A 58 5.45 0.48 3.50
N GLY A 59 6.77 0.56 3.33
CA GLY A 59 7.71 0.79 4.44
C GLY A 59 7.57 2.17 5.06
N ILE A 60 7.36 3.20 4.24
CA ILE A 60 7.11 4.57 4.72
C ILE A 60 5.77 4.62 5.47
N ALA A 61 4.74 3.93 4.97
CA ALA A 61 3.46 3.82 5.65
C ALA A 61 3.57 3.09 6.99
N ALA A 62 4.35 2.01 7.07
CA ALA A 62 4.60 1.28 8.32
C ALA A 62 5.23 2.16 9.40
N ILE A 63 6.21 3.00 9.03
CA ILE A 63 6.83 3.95 9.96
C ILE A 63 5.82 4.96 10.49
N GLY A 64 5.03 5.57 9.59
CA GLY A 64 4.02 6.56 9.97
C GLY A 64 2.94 5.98 10.88
N ILE A 65 2.44 4.79 10.54
CA ILE A 65 1.42 4.09 11.33
C ILE A 65 1.98 3.61 12.67
N GLY A 66 3.21 3.07 12.70
CA GLY A 66 3.87 2.62 13.93
C GLY A 66 4.08 3.77 14.92
N LEU A 67 4.54 4.93 14.44
CA LEU A 67 4.69 6.12 15.26
C LEU A 67 3.33 6.61 15.81
N ALA A 68 2.29 6.59 14.98
CA ALA A 68 0.94 6.98 15.39
C ALA A 68 0.39 6.07 16.49
N LEU A 69 0.59 4.75 16.38
CA LEU A 69 0.17 3.79 17.39
C LEU A 69 0.93 3.98 18.71
N ALA A 70 2.24 4.21 18.64
CA ALA A 70 3.05 4.50 19.83
C ALA A 70 2.55 5.77 20.55
N VAL A 71 2.27 6.84 19.79
CA VAL A 71 1.70 8.08 20.32
C VAL A 71 0.31 7.83 20.91
N ALA A 72 -0.56 7.08 20.24
CA ALA A 72 -1.89 6.73 20.76
C ALA A 72 -1.80 5.98 22.10
N GLY A 73 -0.87 5.03 22.25
CA GLY A 73 -0.63 4.33 23.51
C GLY A 73 -0.18 5.27 24.63
N LEU A 74 0.68 6.23 24.31
CA LEU A 74 1.13 7.27 25.22
C LEU A 74 -0.01 8.21 25.65
N PHE A 75 -0.90 8.57 24.72
CA PHE A 75 -2.11 9.35 25.01
C PHE A 75 -3.04 8.62 25.97
N LEU A 76 -3.20 7.30 25.86
CA LEU A 76 -4.02 6.53 26.82
C LEU A 76 -3.43 6.53 28.24
N TRP A 77 -2.10 6.64 28.39
CA TRP A 77 -1.45 6.75 29.69
C TRP A 77 -1.54 8.15 30.31
N PHE A 78 -1.50 9.23 29.51
CA PHE A 78 -1.51 10.60 30.03
C PHE A 78 -2.89 11.26 30.04
N LEU A 79 -3.77 10.91 29.11
CA LEU A 79 -5.10 11.52 28.91
C LEU A 79 -6.20 10.45 28.82
N PRO A 80 -6.55 9.76 29.92
CA PRO A 80 -7.59 8.72 29.92
C PRO A 80 -8.98 9.26 29.55
N HIS A 81 -9.22 10.57 29.66
CA HIS A 81 -10.49 11.20 29.29
C HIS A 81 -10.76 11.16 27.77
N THR A 82 -9.74 11.06 26.93
CA THR A 82 -9.89 10.99 25.45
C THR A 82 -9.91 9.56 24.91
N ARG A 83 -10.01 8.55 25.78
CA ARG A 83 -9.84 7.13 25.41
C ARG A 83 -10.70 6.67 24.24
N HIS A 84 -11.97 7.09 24.14
CA HIS A 84 -12.85 6.61 23.08
C HIS A 84 -12.39 7.10 21.70
N TYR A 85 -12.04 8.39 21.61
CA TYR A 85 -11.48 8.96 20.38
C TYR A 85 -10.14 8.34 20.02
N VAL A 86 -9.22 8.25 20.99
CA VAL A 86 -7.87 7.70 20.75
C VAL A 86 -7.95 6.23 20.32
N SER A 87 -8.81 5.44 20.97
CA SER A 87 -8.98 4.00 20.67
C SER A 87 -9.60 3.75 19.30
N ILE A 88 -10.58 4.55 18.88
CA ILE A 88 -11.17 4.42 17.53
C ILE A 88 -10.12 4.72 16.46
N ASN A 89 -9.33 5.79 16.63
CA ASN A 89 -8.28 6.12 15.67
C ASN A 89 -7.18 5.05 15.63
N ALA A 90 -6.76 4.56 16.79
CA ALA A 90 -5.79 3.47 16.89
C ALA A 90 -6.32 2.17 16.23
N LEU A 91 -7.61 1.88 16.34
CA LEU A 91 -8.25 0.75 15.68
C LEU A 91 -8.18 0.90 14.15
N ILE A 92 -8.55 2.08 13.64
CA ILE A 92 -8.50 2.39 12.21
C ILE A 92 -7.07 2.26 11.68
N LEU A 93 -6.09 2.84 12.38
CA LEU A 93 -4.68 2.77 12.02
C LEU A 93 -4.14 1.32 12.05
N SER A 94 -4.59 0.52 13.02
CA SER A 94 -4.21 -0.89 13.10
C SER A 94 -4.73 -1.67 11.90
N VAL A 95 -6.00 -1.53 11.53
CA VAL A 95 -6.57 -2.19 10.35
C VAL A 95 -5.93 -1.65 9.06
N LEU A 96 -5.69 -0.34 8.99
CA LEU A 96 -5.05 0.31 7.84
C LEU A 96 -3.62 -0.21 7.61
N SER A 97 -2.90 -0.59 8.69
CA SER A 97 -1.55 -1.14 8.57
C SER A 97 -1.50 -2.36 7.65
N PHE A 98 -2.50 -3.24 7.72
CA PHE A 98 -2.56 -4.45 6.89
C PHE A 98 -2.70 -4.14 5.40
N ALA A 99 -3.56 -3.18 5.06
CA ALA A 99 -3.76 -2.74 3.69
C ALA A 99 -2.55 -1.96 3.16
N ALA A 100 -1.95 -1.10 4.00
CA ALA A 100 -0.85 -0.23 3.61
C ALA A 100 0.47 -0.98 3.40
N THR A 101 0.69 -2.12 4.08
CA THR A 101 1.93 -2.91 4.00
C THR A 101 1.82 -4.19 3.16
N ASN A 102 0.79 -4.33 2.32
CA ASN A 102 0.66 -5.41 1.32
C ASN A 102 0.79 -6.84 1.90
N LEU A 103 -0.03 -7.21 2.89
CA LEU A 103 -0.01 -8.54 3.56
C LEU A 103 1.33 -8.93 4.23
N GLY A 104 2.38 -8.12 4.09
CA GLY A 104 3.74 -8.45 4.45
C GLY A 104 4.17 -7.77 5.74
N GLY A 105 4.12 -8.51 6.85
CA GLY A 105 5.15 -8.38 7.88
C GLY A 105 4.69 -8.11 9.32
N PHE A 106 3.46 -7.64 9.56
CA PHE A 106 3.10 -7.09 10.88
C PHE A 106 1.74 -7.53 11.40
N LEU A 107 1.38 -8.80 11.17
CA LEU A 107 0.14 -9.36 11.74
C LEU A 107 0.11 -9.26 13.27
N ILE A 108 1.28 -9.38 13.91
CA ILE A 108 1.39 -9.26 15.37
C ILE A 108 1.18 -7.79 15.76
N GLY A 109 1.86 -6.83 15.11
CA GLY A 109 1.64 -5.40 15.33
C GLY A 109 0.17 -4.96 15.14
N MET A 110 -0.49 -5.45 14.09
CA MET A 110 -1.92 -5.25 13.85
C MET A 110 -2.78 -5.85 14.97
N ALA A 111 -2.52 -7.11 15.34
CA ALA A 111 -3.28 -7.80 16.39
C ALA A 111 -3.13 -7.09 17.74
N LEU A 112 -1.90 -6.73 18.11
CA LEU A 112 -1.61 -5.94 19.30
C LEU A 112 -2.32 -4.58 19.26
N GLY A 113 -2.33 -3.93 18.09
CA GLY A 113 -3.03 -2.67 17.87
C GLY A 113 -4.54 -2.76 18.06
N ILE A 114 -5.17 -3.80 17.48
CA ILE A 114 -6.60 -4.09 17.63
C ILE A 114 -6.95 -4.42 19.08
N THR A 115 -6.18 -5.32 19.73
CA THR A 115 -6.39 -5.69 21.13
C THR A 115 -6.22 -4.49 22.05
N GLY A 116 -5.17 -3.69 21.88
CA GLY A 116 -4.94 -2.47 22.65
C GLY A 116 -6.06 -1.45 22.48
N SER A 117 -6.54 -1.27 21.26
CA SER A 117 -7.66 -0.36 20.95
C SER A 117 -8.97 -0.83 21.60
N ALA A 118 -9.30 -2.12 21.51
CA ALA A 118 -10.49 -2.68 22.14
C ALA A 118 -10.45 -2.53 23.66
N MET A 119 -9.30 -2.81 24.28
CA MET A 119 -9.11 -2.62 25.72
C MET A 119 -9.22 -1.16 26.13
N GLY A 120 -8.67 -0.22 25.34
CA GLY A 120 -8.75 1.21 25.60
C GLY A 120 -10.17 1.75 25.49
N PHE A 121 -10.95 1.22 24.55
CA PHE A 121 -12.35 1.58 24.35
C PHE A 121 -13.25 1.04 25.46
N ALA A 122 -13.04 -0.21 25.87
CA ALA A 122 -13.84 -0.89 26.89
C ALA A 122 -13.50 -0.46 28.33
N TRP A 123 -12.33 0.14 28.54
CA TRP A 123 -11.90 0.56 29.87
C TRP A 123 -12.78 1.70 30.39
N THR A 124 -13.46 1.49 31.52
CA THR A 124 -14.23 2.51 32.24
C THR A 124 -13.51 2.91 33.53
N PRO A 125 -13.59 4.19 33.97
CA PRO A 125 -13.00 4.57 35.24
C PRO A 125 -13.83 3.87 36.33
N HIS A 126 -13.17 3.34 37.35
CA HIS A 126 -13.88 2.82 38.50
C HIS A 126 -14.43 4.02 39.29
N GLU A 127 -15.70 4.37 39.05
CA GLU A 127 -16.41 5.33 39.88
C GLU A 127 -16.68 4.67 41.23
N GLU A 128 -15.90 5.02 42.26
CA GLU A 128 -16.41 4.93 43.62
C GLU A 128 -17.65 5.83 43.68
N ALA A 129 -18.79 5.28 44.12
CA ALA A 129 -20.08 5.94 44.13
C ALA A 129 -20.03 7.25 44.95
N GLY A 130 -19.82 8.37 44.26
CA GLY A 130 -19.83 9.73 44.81
C GLY A 130 -20.63 10.67 43.91
N PRO A 131 -21.20 11.77 44.44
CA PRO A 131 -22.22 12.56 43.75
C PRO A 131 -21.68 13.18 42.46
N ARG A 132 -22.39 12.93 41.34
CA ARG A 132 -22.04 13.44 40.01
C ARG A 132 -22.17 14.95 39.96
N VAL A 133 -21.05 15.65 39.82
CA VAL A 133 -21.01 17.05 39.36
C VAL A 133 -20.65 17.03 37.87
N ALA A 134 -21.54 17.59 37.06
CA ALA A 134 -21.36 17.78 35.63
C ALA A 134 -20.44 19.00 35.36
N GLY A 135 -19.42 18.82 34.51
CA GLY A 135 -18.62 19.91 33.96
C GLY A 135 -17.33 19.37 33.32
N VAL A 136 -16.76 19.92 32.25
CA VAL A 136 -17.09 21.04 31.36
C VAL A 136 -16.49 20.71 29.98
N ARG A 137 -17.21 21.10 28.94
CA ARG A 137 -16.95 20.92 27.51
C ARG A 137 -15.99 21.99 26.97
N THR A 138 -14.66 21.81 27.05
CA THR A 138 -13.72 22.83 26.49
C THR A 138 -12.47 22.31 25.73
N GLN A 139 -12.15 21.01 25.69
CA GLN A 139 -10.87 20.56 25.08
C GLN A 139 -10.94 19.98 23.64
N ARG A 140 -12.01 20.25 22.88
CA ARG A 140 -12.20 19.67 21.52
C ARG A 140 -11.30 20.25 20.43
N THR A 141 -10.60 21.37 20.64
CA THR A 141 -9.95 22.10 19.55
C THR A 141 -8.50 21.70 19.29
N LEU A 142 -7.77 21.16 20.29
CA LEU A 142 -6.37 20.75 20.10
C LEU A 142 -6.20 19.26 19.73
N ALA A 143 -7.18 18.41 20.04
CA ALA A 143 -7.13 16.98 19.77
C ALA A 143 -7.60 16.58 18.35
N ALA A 144 -8.23 17.49 17.62
CA ALA A 144 -8.81 17.22 16.29
C ALA A 144 -7.81 17.40 15.13
N ALA A 145 -6.68 18.08 15.34
CA ALA A 145 -5.82 18.53 14.24
C ALA A 145 -4.69 17.56 13.86
N LEU A 146 -4.23 16.70 14.78
CA LEU A 146 -3.14 15.77 14.49
C LEU A 146 -3.49 14.61 13.53
N PRO A 147 -4.65 13.93 13.62
CA PRO A 147 -4.91 12.76 12.78
C PRO A 147 -5.17 13.13 11.32
N VAL A 148 -5.76 14.31 11.05
CA VAL A 148 -5.93 14.82 9.69
C VAL A 148 -4.58 15.18 9.07
N ALA A 149 -3.67 15.81 9.82
CA ALA A 149 -2.33 16.11 9.34
C ALA A 149 -1.52 14.84 9.03
N LEU A 150 -1.70 13.76 9.80
CA LEU A 150 -1.01 12.49 9.57
C LEU A 150 -1.59 11.69 8.40
N LEU A 151 -2.93 11.72 8.19
CA LEU A 151 -3.57 11.16 6.99
C LEU A 151 -3.20 11.93 5.71
N VAL A 152 -2.97 13.24 5.80
CA VAL A 152 -2.54 14.07 4.66
C VAL A 152 -1.07 13.84 4.30
N THR A 153 -0.22 13.46 5.26
CA THR A 153 1.20 13.13 4.98
C THR A 153 1.41 11.70 4.47
N LEU A 154 0.48 10.77 4.76
CA LEU A 154 0.48 9.39 4.25
C LEU A 154 -0.43 9.20 3.02
N GLY A 155 -1.31 10.15 2.73
CA GLY A 155 -2.19 10.15 1.58
C GLY A 155 -1.45 10.46 0.28
N GLY A 156 -0.80 9.45 -0.30
CA GLY A 156 -0.58 9.42 -1.74
C GLY A 156 -1.90 9.78 -2.44
N ARG A 157 -1.83 10.64 -3.46
CA ARG A 157 -2.99 11.17 -4.19
C ARG A 157 -4.00 10.06 -4.48
N PRO A 158 -5.32 10.29 -4.33
CA PRO A 158 -6.32 9.31 -4.70
C PRO A 158 -5.99 8.76 -6.09
N ALA A 159 -5.97 7.43 -6.22
CA ALA A 159 -5.71 6.74 -7.47
C ALA A 159 -6.56 7.38 -8.56
N GLU A 160 -5.91 8.14 -9.44
CA GLU A 160 -6.58 8.85 -10.51
C GLU A 160 -7.23 7.82 -11.41
N GLN A 161 -8.57 7.80 -11.42
CA GLN A 161 -9.37 6.95 -12.28
C GLN A 161 -8.80 7.02 -13.71
N PRO A 162 -8.62 5.88 -14.40
CA PRO A 162 -8.08 5.87 -15.75
C PRO A 162 -8.84 6.88 -16.61
N SER A 163 -8.18 7.98 -16.97
CA SER A 163 -8.76 8.97 -17.84
C SER A 163 -9.03 8.27 -19.17
N GLU A 164 -10.29 8.24 -19.61
CA GLU A 164 -10.62 7.73 -20.94
C GLU A 164 -9.74 8.43 -21.98
N PRO A 165 -9.14 7.71 -22.94
CA PRO A 165 -8.34 8.31 -23.99
C PRO A 165 -9.23 9.22 -24.85
N ARG A 166 -9.27 10.52 -24.52
CA ARG A 166 -10.01 11.51 -25.31
C ARG A 166 -9.24 11.76 -26.60
N GLY A 167 -9.81 11.34 -27.73
CA GLY A 167 -9.42 11.79 -29.07
C GLY A 167 -8.46 10.89 -29.86
N ILE A 168 -8.06 9.72 -29.36
CA ILE A 168 -7.24 8.75 -30.12
C ILE A 168 -8.01 7.45 -30.27
N THR A 169 -8.43 7.14 -31.50
CA THR A 169 -9.09 5.87 -31.84
C THR A 169 -8.03 4.81 -32.08
N ALA A 170 -8.11 3.70 -31.36
CA ALA A 170 -7.21 2.58 -31.53
C ALA A 170 -7.44 1.84 -32.87
N PRO A 171 -6.41 1.18 -33.42
CA PRO A 171 -6.54 0.37 -34.63
C PRO A 171 -7.58 -0.74 -34.46
N ALA A 172 -8.23 -1.12 -35.56
CA ALA A 172 -9.28 -2.15 -35.53
C ALA A 172 -8.75 -3.57 -35.27
N VAL A 173 -7.50 -3.84 -35.68
CA VAL A 173 -6.76 -5.07 -35.37
C VAL A 173 -5.63 -4.66 -34.42
N PRO A 174 -5.59 -5.18 -33.18
CA PRO A 174 -4.52 -4.84 -32.26
C PRO A 174 -3.20 -5.42 -32.79
N PRO A 175 -2.12 -4.62 -32.87
CA PRO A 175 -0.78 -5.15 -33.11
C PRO A 175 -0.36 -6.15 -32.04
N THR A 176 0.32 -7.20 -32.47
CA THR A 176 1.01 -8.14 -31.57
C THR A 176 2.45 -7.69 -31.41
N VAL A 177 2.85 -7.49 -30.16
CA VAL A 177 4.21 -7.14 -29.77
C VAL A 177 4.87 -8.34 -29.11
N THR A 178 6.10 -8.62 -29.51
CA THR A 178 6.97 -9.62 -28.87
C THR A 178 8.28 -8.97 -28.46
N THR A 179 8.80 -9.38 -27.30
CA THR A 179 10.06 -8.86 -26.74
C THR A 179 10.71 -9.92 -25.87
N THR A 180 12.03 -10.07 -25.94
CA THR A 180 12.76 -11.07 -25.15
C THR A 180 12.84 -10.68 -23.69
N ARG A 181 12.96 -9.37 -23.42
CA ARG A 181 12.98 -8.80 -22.07
C ARG A 181 12.10 -7.56 -22.00
N PHE A 182 11.24 -7.52 -21.00
CA PHE A 182 10.42 -6.36 -20.64
C PHE A 182 10.77 -5.93 -19.21
N SER A 183 11.30 -4.71 -19.05
CA SER A 183 11.72 -4.16 -17.76
C SER A 183 10.92 -2.90 -17.43
N PRO A 184 9.75 -3.03 -16.78
CA PRO A 184 8.95 -1.90 -16.34
C PRO A 184 9.53 -1.26 -15.07
N HIS A 185 9.35 0.04 -14.91
CA HIS A 185 9.70 0.77 -13.69
C HIS A 185 8.51 1.62 -13.20
N GLY A 186 8.31 1.69 -11.88
CA GLY A 186 7.20 2.44 -11.28
C GLY A 186 5.82 1.84 -11.61
N PHE A 187 5.75 0.51 -11.65
CA PHE A 187 4.58 -0.26 -12.08
C PHE A 187 3.35 -0.02 -11.20
N LEU A 188 2.26 0.41 -11.81
CA LEU A 188 0.93 0.50 -11.21
C LEU A 188 -0.08 -0.14 -12.17
N LEU A 189 -0.68 -1.25 -11.77
CA LEU A 189 -1.84 -1.79 -12.46
C LEU A 189 -3.03 -0.84 -12.25
N ALA A 190 -3.54 -0.25 -13.32
CA ALA A 190 -4.56 0.80 -13.25
C ALA A 190 -6.00 0.28 -13.40
N GLY A 191 -6.18 -0.99 -13.79
CA GLY A 191 -7.49 -1.65 -13.92
C GLY A 191 -7.83 -2.06 -15.36
N VAL A 192 -9.12 -2.23 -15.64
CA VAL A 192 -9.66 -2.54 -16.97
C VAL A 192 -10.50 -1.35 -17.43
N THR A 193 -10.33 -0.95 -18.69
CA THR A 193 -11.12 0.12 -19.32
C THR A 193 -11.55 -0.27 -20.73
N THR A 194 -12.34 0.57 -21.37
CA THR A 194 -12.82 0.37 -22.73
C THR A 194 -12.14 1.38 -23.65
N VAL A 195 -11.47 0.89 -24.70
CA VAL A 195 -10.80 1.72 -25.69
C VAL A 195 -11.67 1.80 -26.95
N PRO A 196 -11.94 2.99 -27.51
CA PRO A 196 -12.67 3.13 -28.76
C PRO A 196 -11.81 2.66 -29.93
N THR A 197 -12.33 1.75 -30.77
CA THR A 197 -11.70 1.32 -32.02
C THR A 197 -12.63 1.57 -33.21
N ALA A 198 -12.10 1.56 -34.43
CA ALA A 198 -12.91 1.73 -35.65
C ALA A 198 -13.98 0.63 -35.85
N ARG A 199 -13.83 -0.55 -35.23
CA ARG A 199 -14.84 -1.64 -35.26
C ARG A 199 -15.75 -1.67 -34.03
N GLY A 200 -15.65 -0.66 -33.16
CA GLY A 200 -16.40 -0.57 -31.91
C GLY A 200 -15.50 -0.61 -30.66
N PRO A 201 -16.07 -0.34 -29.49
CA PRO A 201 -15.33 -0.34 -28.23
C PRO A 201 -14.76 -1.73 -27.91
N ARG A 202 -13.54 -1.78 -27.37
CA ARG A 202 -12.88 -3.02 -26.95
C ARG A 202 -12.38 -2.88 -25.51
N LYS A 203 -12.61 -3.91 -24.68
CA LYS A 203 -12.03 -3.99 -23.33
C LYS A 203 -10.51 -4.13 -23.42
N ALA A 204 -9.80 -3.37 -22.61
CA ALA A 204 -8.36 -3.45 -22.48
C ALA A 204 -7.95 -3.28 -21.02
N MET A 205 -6.95 -4.06 -20.62
CA MET A 205 -6.23 -3.91 -19.36
C MET A 205 -5.28 -2.70 -19.45
N VAL A 206 -5.23 -1.90 -18.39
CA VAL A 206 -4.41 -0.69 -18.34
C VAL A 206 -3.22 -0.89 -17.41
N LEU A 207 -2.03 -0.84 -17.99
CA LEU A 207 -0.76 -0.89 -17.26
C LEU A 207 -0.14 0.50 -17.30
N ARG A 208 0.07 1.11 -16.14
CA ARG A 208 0.69 2.43 -16.01
C ARG A 208 2.07 2.32 -15.38
N MET A 209 3.03 3.05 -15.92
CA MET A 209 4.42 3.01 -15.46
C MET A 209 5.13 4.33 -15.77
N THR A 210 6.28 4.55 -15.13
CA THR A 210 7.10 5.76 -15.32
C THR A 210 8.14 5.59 -16.43
N SER A 211 8.56 4.35 -16.68
CA SER A 211 9.37 3.99 -17.83
C SER A 211 9.28 2.50 -18.11
N ALA A 212 9.56 2.13 -19.36
CA ALA A 212 9.69 0.74 -19.78
C ALA A 212 10.85 0.59 -20.75
N SER A 213 11.64 -0.46 -20.58
CA SER A 213 12.67 -0.85 -21.55
C SER A 213 12.35 -2.23 -22.11
N LEU A 214 12.37 -2.34 -23.44
CA LEU A 214 12.12 -3.54 -24.21
C LEU A 214 13.37 -3.92 -25.01
N THR A 215 13.72 -5.20 -25.02
CA THR A 215 14.86 -5.75 -25.78
C THR A 215 14.34 -6.69 -26.87
N ASP A 216 14.89 -6.59 -28.08
CA ASP A 216 14.45 -7.33 -29.26
C ASP A 216 12.95 -7.13 -29.54
N TYR A 217 12.55 -5.86 -29.60
CA TYR A 217 11.18 -5.48 -29.87
C TYR A 217 10.78 -5.85 -31.29
N ARG A 218 9.68 -6.59 -31.44
CA ARG A 218 8.99 -6.77 -32.73
C ARG A 218 7.52 -6.52 -32.58
N LEU A 219 6.97 -5.72 -33.48
CA LEU A 219 5.56 -5.48 -33.65
C LEU A 219 5.15 -6.02 -35.01
N HIS A 220 4.08 -6.80 -35.00
CA HIS A 220 3.40 -7.27 -36.19
C HIS A 220 1.97 -6.77 -36.16
N THR A 221 1.52 -6.16 -37.25
CA THR A 221 0.15 -5.70 -37.39
C THR A 221 -0.37 -6.00 -38.78
N ARG A 222 -1.69 -6.15 -38.90
CA ARG A 222 -2.35 -6.38 -40.18
C ARG A 222 -3.22 -5.19 -40.51
N ASP A 223 -2.97 -4.60 -41.67
CA ASP A 223 -3.81 -3.55 -42.23
C ASP A 223 -4.49 -4.07 -43.50
N GLY A 224 -5.73 -4.52 -43.37
CA GLY A 224 -6.43 -5.21 -44.47
C GLY A 224 -5.75 -6.53 -44.85
N HIS A 225 -5.12 -6.57 -46.02
CA HIS A 225 -4.45 -7.75 -46.57
C HIS A 225 -2.93 -7.76 -46.33
N ASP A 226 -2.33 -6.61 -46.02
CA ASP A 226 -0.88 -6.46 -45.91
C ASP A 226 -0.43 -6.66 -44.45
N GLU A 227 0.69 -7.35 -44.29
CA GLU A 227 1.32 -7.54 -42.97
C GLU A 227 2.47 -6.56 -42.81
N LEU A 228 2.35 -5.68 -41.81
CA LEU A 228 3.35 -4.69 -41.47
C LEU A 228 4.11 -5.16 -40.24
N ALA A 229 5.44 -5.14 -40.34
CA ALA A 229 6.35 -5.49 -39.27
C ALA A 229 7.24 -4.31 -38.91
N LEU A 230 7.43 -4.08 -37.61
CA LEU A 230 8.35 -3.08 -37.07
C LEU A 230 9.24 -3.76 -36.04
N GLY A 231 10.55 -3.67 -36.22
CA GLY A 231 11.56 -4.27 -35.34
C GLY A 231 12.47 -3.21 -34.75
N ALA A 232 12.95 -3.41 -33.53
CA ALA A 232 14.00 -2.61 -32.92
C ALA A 232 14.83 -3.46 -31.97
N ARG A 233 16.14 -3.19 -31.87
CA ARG A 233 17.02 -3.87 -30.90
C ARG A 233 16.67 -3.50 -29.47
N SER A 234 16.36 -2.22 -29.24
CA SER A 234 15.79 -1.78 -27.98
C SER A 234 14.75 -0.70 -28.21
N LEU A 235 13.75 -0.67 -27.33
CA LEU A 235 12.72 0.35 -27.30
C LEU A 235 12.55 0.84 -25.86
N ASP A 236 12.84 2.12 -25.64
CA ASP A 236 12.76 2.77 -24.34
C ASP A 236 11.62 3.79 -24.34
N LEU A 237 10.65 3.58 -23.45
CA LEU A 237 9.54 4.50 -23.20
C LEU A 237 9.78 5.24 -21.88
N LYS A 238 9.59 6.57 -21.89
CA LYS A 238 9.81 7.42 -20.71
C LYS A 238 8.63 8.36 -20.47
N GLY A 239 8.43 8.69 -19.18
CA GLY A 239 7.39 9.62 -18.73
C GLY A 239 6.12 8.90 -18.32
N ARG A 240 4.95 9.43 -18.71
CA ARG A 240 3.65 8.81 -18.42
C ARG A 240 3.35 7.68 -19.39
N VAL A 241 3.97 6.53 -19.16
CA VAL A 241 3.77 5.36 -20.01
C VAL A 241 2.48 4.64 -19.62
N THR A 242 1.57 4.48 -20.58
CA THR A 242 0.28 3.77 -20.38
C THR A 242 0.08 2.77 -21.51
N LEU A 243 0.05 1.48 -21.18
CA LEU A 243 -0.20 0.40 -22.15
C LEU A 243 -1.63 -0.10 -21.97
N TYR A 244 -2.39 -0.08 -23.07
CA TYR A 244 -3.74 -0.67 -23.14
C TYR A 244 -3.61 -2.00 -23.87
N LEU A 245 -3.77 -3.10 -23.15
CA LEU A 245 -3.49 -4.45 -23.64
C LEU A 245 -4.77 -5.29 -23.61
N THR A 246 -5.03 -6.03 -24.69
CA THR A 246 -6.12 -7.03 -24.71
C THR A 246 -5.63 -8.36 -24.18
N LYS A 247 -4.33 -8.66 -24.34
CA LYS A 247 -3.72 -9.87 -23.82
C LYS A 247 -2.26 -9.58 -23.49
N PHE A 248 -1.78 -10.14 -22.38
CA PHE A 248 -0.40 -9.99 -21.96
C PHE A 248 0.10 -11.31 -21.38
N SER A 249 1.18 -11.86 -21.95
CA SER A 249 1.76 -13.13 -21.55
C SER A 249 3.28 -13.00 -21.42
N GLY A 250 3.87 -13.73 -20.48
CA GLY A 250 5.32 -13.84 -20.34
C GLY A 250 5.72 -14.48 -19.01
N CYS A 251 7.02 -14.62 -18.78
CA CYS A 251 7.55 -15.31 -17.62
C CYS A 251 8.23 -14.32 -16.65
N LEU A 252 7.73 -14.30 -15.41
CA LEU A 252 8.29 -13.50 -14.31
C LEU A 252 9.63 -14.10 -13.90
N GLU A 253 10.72 -13.34 -14.05
CA GLU A 253 12.10 -13.78 -13.76
C GLU A 253 12.50 -15.10 -14.46
N GLY A 254 11.82 -15.47 -15.55
CA GLY A 254 12.02 -16.74 -16.25
C GLY A 254 11.53 -17.98 -15.50
N LEU A 255 10.85 -17.83 -14.35
CA LEU A 255 10.42 -18.93 -13.48
C LEU A 255 8.91 -19.21 -13.57
N LEU A 256 8.09 -18.16 -13.51
CA LEU A 256 6.63 -18.27 -13.47
C LEU A 256 6.00 -17.62 -14.69
N CYS A 257 5.51 -18.43 -15.62
CA CYS A 257 4.83 -17.96 -16.82
C CYS A 257 3.34 -17.70 -16.54
N VAL A 258 2.91 -16.48 -16.83
CA VAL A 258 1.57 -15.97 -16.52
C VAL A 258 0.97 -15.36 -17.77
N THR A 259 -0.34 -15.49 -17.91
CA THR A 259 -1.11 -14.85 -18.97
C THR A 259 -2.28 -14.10 -18.36
N PHE A 260 -2.44 -12.86 -18.78
CA PHE A 260 -3.42 -11.92 -18.28
C PHE A 260 -4.26 -11.38 -19.44
N ASP A 261 -5.57 -11.36 -19.22
CA ASP A 261 -6.58 -10.88 -20.15
C ASP A 261 -7.67 -10.16 -19.31
N PRO A 262 -8.33 -9.11 -19.82
CA PRO A 262 -9.35 -8.37 -19.08
C PRO A 262 -10.51 -9.24 -18.54
N ASP A 263 -10.81 -10.41 -19.11
CA ASP A 263 -11.95 -11.23 -18.71
C ASP A 263 -11.61 -12.39 -17.75
N THR A 264 -10.32 -12.71 -17.54
CA THR A 264 -9.90 -13.76 -16.59
C THR A 264 -9.36 -13.18 -15.27
N LEU A 265 -10.03 -13.50 -14.16
CA LEU A 265 -9.61 -13.14 -12.80
C LEU A 265 -8.64 -14.19 -12.20
N PRO A 266 -7.76 -13.79 -11.27
CA PRO A 266 -7.62 -12.45 -10.72
C PRO A 266 -6.53 -11.69 -11.48
N VAL A 267 -6.85 -10.48 -11.94
CA VAL A 267 -5.82 -9.48 -12.27
C VAL A 267 -4.95 -9.36 -11.01
N PRO A 268 -3.67 -9.76 -11.02
CA PRO A 268 -2.93 -9.88 -9.78
C PRO A 268 -2.85 -8.52 -9.09
N PRO A 269 -3.15 -8.44 -7.79
CA PRO A 269 -2.84 -7.25 -7.03
C PRO A 269 -1.31 -7.14 -6.99
N VAL A 270 -0.79 -6.14 -7.70
CA VAL A 270 0.57 -5.59 -7.58
C VAL A 270 1.68 -6.62 -7.86
N VAL A 271 2.09 -6.72 -9.14
CA VAL A 271 3.39 -7.33 -9.48
C VAL A 271 4.48 -6.52 -8.77
N PRO A 272 5.41 -7.16 -8.01
CA PRO A 272 6.46 -6.44 -7.31
C PRO A 272 7.26 -5.55 -8.28
N PRO A 273 7.70 -4.36 -7.85
CA PRO A 273 8.19 -3.29 -8.76
C PRO A 273 9.51 -3.58 -9.49
N PHE A 274 10.08 -4.79 -9.37
CA PHE A 274 11.41 -5.12 -9.90
C PHE A 274 11.49 -6.43 -10.68
N VAL A 275 10.36 -6.99 -11.12
CA VAL A 275 10.40 -8.21 -11.94
C VAL A 275 10.50 -7.82 -13.41
N PHE A 276 11.63 -8.12 -14.04
CA PHE A 276 11.67 -8.14 -15.49
C PHE A 276 10.96 -9.40 -15.98
N MET A 277 10.20 -9.28 -17.05
CA MET A 277 9.58 -10.42 -17.70
C MET A 277 10.41 -10.82 -18.91
N THR A 278 10.52 -12.13 -19.11
CA THR A 278 11.10 -12.73 -20.31
C THR A 278 10.01 -13.30 -21.20
N ASP A 279 10.33 -13.44 -22.49
CA ASP A 279 9.46 -14.08 -23.49
C ASP A 279 8.07 -13.48 -23.53
N VAL A 280 8.03 -12.14 -23.57
CA VAL A 280 6.79 -11.40 -23.46
C VAL A 280 6.11 -11.31 -24.83
N THR A 281 4.83 -11.66 -24.84
CA THR A 281 3.91 -11.46 -25.96
C THR A 281 2.73 -10.65 -25.48
N ALA A 282 2.44 -9.53 -26.17
CA ALA A 282 1.38 -8.61 -25.80
C ALA A 282 0.55 -8.23 -27.02
N GLU A 283 -0.77 -8.28 -26.90
CA GLU A 283 -1.68 -7.69 -27.87
C GLU A 283 -2.03 -6.28 -27.40
N GLN A 284 -1.61 -5.28 -28.17
CA GLN A 284 -1.62 -3.90 -27.75
C GLN A 284 -2.71 -3.13 -28.49
N ALA A 285 -3.73 -2.67 -27.77
CA ALA A 285 -4.77 -1.82 -28.33
C ALA A 285 -4.28 -0.38 -28.51
N LEU A 286 -3.53 0.16 -27.54
CA LEU A 286 -3.03 1.53 -27.57
C LEU A 286 -1.81 1.68 -26.66
N VAL A 287 -0.88 2.58 -27.01
CA VAL A 287 0.22 2.97 -26.12
C VAL A 287 0.41 4.48 -26.04
N THR A 288 0.34 4.91 -24.79
CA THR A 288 0.64 6.17 -24.14
C THR A 288 2.09 6.44 -23.78
N SER A 289 2.78 7.51 -24.20
CA SER A 289 4.04 7.93 -23.56
C SER A 289 4.43 9.37 -23.89
N ASP A 290 5.25 10.01 -23.04
CA ASP A 290 5.79 11.34 -23.32
C ASP A 290 6.99 11.27 -24.30
N SER A 291 7.77 10.19 -24.30
CA SER A 291 8.87 9.96 -25.25
C SER A 291 9.09 8.48 -25.53
N ILE A 292 9.39 8.17 -26.80
CA ILE A 292 9.76 6.84 -27.28
C ILE A 292 11.11 6.95 -27.99
N THR A 293 12.08 6.15 -27.56
CA THR A 293 13.40 6.04 -28.21
C THR A 293 13.58 4.61 -28.72
N ALA A 294 13.79 4.45 -30.03
CA ALA A 294 13.99 3.15 -30.66
C ALA A 294 15.42 3.06 -31.23
N ASN A 295 16.15 2.01 -30.87
CA ASN A 295 17.49 1.76 -31.38
C ASN A 295 17.49 0.61 -32.40
N GLY A 296 18.08 0.87 -33.57
CA GLY A 296 18.13 -0.12 -34.67
C GLY A 296 16.76 -0.45 -35.23
N LEU A 297 15.96 0.59 -35.50
CA LEU A 297 14.62 0.46 -36.06
C LEU A 297 14.67 -0.14 -37.48
N THR A 298 13.85 -1.14 -37.73
CA THR A 298 13.63 -1.77 -39.03
C THR A 298 12.14 -1.81 -39.34
N LEU A 299 11.78 -1.54 -40.58
CA LEU A 299 10.40 -1.62 -41.07
C LEU A 299 10.32 -2.67 -42.19
N GLY A 300 9.29 -3.50 -42.15
CA GLY A 300 9.00 -4.50 -43.16
C GLY A 300 7.52 -4.49 -43.53
N ALA A 301 7.22 -4.81 -44.78
CA ALA A 301 5.87 -5.01 -45.28
C ALA A 301 5.89 -6.22 -46.21
N SER A 302 4.86 -7.07 -46.14
CA SER A 302 4.69 -8.25 -46.99
C SER A 302 3.25 -8.43 -47.42
#